data_AF-A0A224XZL8-F1
#
_entry.id   AF-A0A224XZL8-F1
#
_cell.length_a   1.000
_cell.length_b   1.000
_cell.length_c   1.000
_cell.angle_alpha   90.00
_cell.angle_beta   90.00
_cell.angle_gamma   90.00
#
_symmetry.space_group_name_H-M   'P 1'
#
loop_
_entity.id
_entity.type
_entity.pdbx_description
1 polymer ?
#
loop_
_entity_poly.entity_id
_entity_poly.type
_entity_poly.pdbx_seq_one_letter_code
_entity_poly.pdbx_strand_id
1 'polypeptide(L)'
;ACEATIPRTKPHKNRLNNCWWNKHCAEAGNKRRKAFRKYKEHPTYINYYQYKKQEAQTKKVIKNSKKRSWDNFCTNLNKNVPIKQIWNKIKTLNNKSITINPPLEEGEWVNSLLDNLAPPYVENIININCDTEDFQNVS
;
A
#
# COMPACT_ATOMS: atom_id res chain seq x y z
N ALA A 1 19.92 -35.12 15.51
CA ALA A 1 19.48 -33.85 16.14
C ALA A 1 19.73 -32.71 15.15
N CYS A 2 18.71 -32.30 14.37
CA CYS A 2 18.85 -31.26 13.34
C CYS A 2 17.63 -30.31 13.26
N GLU A 3 16.80 -30.25 14.30
CA GLU A 3 15.60 -29.38 14.32
C GLU A 3 15.80 -28.04 15.03
N ALA A 4 16.98 -27.81 15.64
CA ALA A 4 17.22 -26.65 16.50
C ALA A 4 17.71 -25.38 15.77
N THR A 5 18.03 -25.44 14.48
CA THR A 5 18.76 -24.34 13.80
C THR A 5 17.91 -23.53 12.82
N ILE A 6 16.69 -23.96 12.49
CA ILE A 6 15.81 -23.23 11.57
C ILE A 6 14.78 -22.43 12.38
N PRO A 7 14.89 -21.10 12.49
CA PRO A 7 13.83 -20.30 13.09
C PRO A 7 12.56 -20.46 12.26
N ARG A 8 11.49 -20.97 12.89
CA ARG A 8 10.15 -21.03 12.29
C ARG A 8 9.69 -19.61 12.01
N THR A 9 9.77 -19.19 10.75
CA THR A 9 9.17 -17.92 10.31
C THR A 9 7.66 -18.01 10.47
N LYS A 10 7.04 -17.00 11.09
CA LYS A 10 5.58 -16.91 11.16
C LYS A 10 5.06 -16.85 9.71
N PRO A 11 4.01 -17.59 9.33
CA PRO A 11 3.43 -17.45 8.00
C PRO A 11 3.07 -15.98 7.81
N HIS A 12 3.62 -15.38 6.75
CA HIS A 12 3.37 -13.99 6.44
C HIS A 12 1.85 -13.80 6.41
N LYS A 13 1.29 -12.94 7.29
CA LYS A 13 -0.16 -12.69 7.34
C LYS A 13 -0.60 -12.43 5.90
N ASN A 14 -1.45 -13.32 5.38
CA ASN A 14 -1.89 -13.29 4.00
C ASN A 14 -2.34 -11.87 3.69
N ARG A 15 -1.78 -11.29 2.61
CA ARG A 15 -2.23 -10.00 2.08
C ARG A 15 -3.74 -10.06 2.03
N LEU A 16 -4.42 -9.13 2.70
CA LEU A 16 -5.87 -9.03 2.73
C LEU A 16 -6.38 -9.36 1.33
N ASN A 17 -7.09 -10.48 1.20
CA ASN A 17 -7.65 -10.91 -0.06
C ASN A 17 -8.45 -9.73 -0.58
N ASN A 18 -7.93 -9.09 -1.62
CA ASN A 18 -8.59 -7.95 -2.24
C ASN A 18 -10.01 -8.41 -2.55
N CYS A 19 -11.00 -7.93 -1.81
CA CYS A 19 -12.38 -8.41 -1.92
C CYS A 19 -13.01 -8.18 -3.31
N TRP A 20 -12.33 -7.39 -4.15
CA TRP A 20 -12.63 -7.14 -5.54
C TRP A 20 -11.89 -8.06 -6.53
N TRP A 21 -10.95 -8.88 -6.07
CA TRP A 21 -10.20 -9.83 -6.89
C TRP A 21 -11.02 -11.10 -7.09
N ASN A 22 -11.30 -11.45 -8.34
CA ASN A 22 -12.09 -12.62 -8.73
C ASN A 22 -11.36 -13.47 -9.77
N LYS A 23 -11.92 -14.64 -10.09
CA LYS A 23 -11.38 -15.56 -11.10
C LYS A 23 -11.21 -14.85 -12.47
N HIS A 24 -12.16 -14.00 -12.86
CA HIS A 24 -12.07 -13.23 -14.09
C HIS A 24 -10.89 -12.24 -14.13
N CYS A 25 -10.56 -11.58 -13.01
CA CYS A 25 -9.37 -10.73 -12.89
C CYS A 25 -8.09 -11.55 -13.05
N ALA A 26 -8.04 -12.74 -12.44
CA ALA A 26 -6.91 -13.65 -12.57
C ALA A 26 -6.73 -14.14 -14.01
N GLU A 27 -7.82 -14.57 -14.66
CA GLU A 27 -7.83 -14.98 -16.06
C GLU A 27 -7.39 -13.85 -17.00
N ALA A 28 -7.94 -12.64 -16.83
CA ALA A 28 -7.57 -11.48 -17.63
C ALA A 28 -6.08 -11.13 -17.45
N GLY A 29 -5.58 -11.17 -16.21
CA GLY A 29 -4.17 -10.98 -15.89
C GLY A 29 -3.26 -12.03 -16.53
N ASN A 30 -3.69 -13.29 -16.56
CA ASN A 30 -2.97 -14.38 -17.21
C ASN A 30 -2.94 -14.20 -18.73
N LYS A 31 -4.06 -13.81 -19.35
CA LYS A 31 -4.11 -13.49 -20.79
C LYS A 31 -3.16 -12.35 -21.13
N ARG A 32 -3.14 -11.27 -20.35
CA ARG A 32 -2.18 -10.16 -20.51
C ARG A 32 -0.74 -10.63 -20.41
N ARG A 33 -0.41 -11.45 -19.40
CA ARG A 33 0.93 -11.99 -19.21
C ARG A 33 1.36 -12.87 -20.39
N LYS A 34 0.46 -13.70 -20.91
CA LYS A 34 0.70 -14.53 -22.10
C LYS A 34 0.96 -13.68 -23.34
N ALA A 35 0.15 -12.64 -23.58
CA ALA A 35 0.33 -11.73 -24.71
C ALA A 35 1.64 -10.93 -24.59
N PHE A 36 1.98 -10.46 -23.39
CA PHE A 36 3.24 -9.77 -23.13
C PHE A 36 4.45 -10.69 -23.37
N ARG A 37 4.39 -11.95 -22.91
CA ARG A 37 5.45 -12.93 -23.16
C ARG A 37 5.67 -13.14 -24.65
N LYS A 38 4.59 -13.32 -25.43
CA LYS A 38 4.67 -13.46 -26.89
C LYS A 38 5.29 -12.24 -27.56
N TYR A 39 4.93 -11.03 -27.13
CA TYR A 39 5.55 -9.80 -27.62
C TYR A 39 7.03 -9.69 -27.23
N LYS A 40 7.40 -10.10 -26.02
CA LYS A 40 8.79 -10.09 -25.55
C LYS A 40 9.66 -11.07 -26.34
N GLU A 41 9.15 -12.26 -26.64
CA GLU A 41 9.84 -13.28 -27.44
C GLU A 41 9.94 -12.86 -28.92
N HIS A 42 8.88 -12.25 -29.45
CA HIS A 42 8.80 -11.82 -30.85
C HIS A 42 8.26 -10.38 -30.96
N PRO A 43 9.13 -9.36 -30.94
CA PRO A 43 8.76 -7.93 -30.94
C PRO A 43 8.21 -7.41 -32.28
N THR A 44 7.12 -8.00 -32.78
CA THR A 44 6.43 -7.55 -34.00
C THR A 44 5.31 -6.58 -33.67
N TYR A 45 4.96 -5.71 -34.62
CA TYR A 45 3.85 -4.75 -34.49
C TYR A 45 2.52 -5.46 -34.14
N ILE A 46 2.25 -6.60 -34.79
CA ILE A 46 1.05 -7.40 -34.54
C ILE A 46 1.02 -7.89 -33.08
N ASN A 47 2.14 -8.40 -32.56
CA ASN A 47 2.22 -8.87 -31.18
C ASN A 47 2.09 -7.71 -30.18
N TYR A 48 2.67 -6.55 -30.48
CA TYR A 48 2.50 -5.34 -29.69
C TYR A 48 1.02 -4.92 -29.61
N TYR A 49 0.35 -4.83 -30.77
CA TYR A 49 -1.08 -4.49 -30.84
C TYR A 49 -1.94 -5.46 -30.02
N GLN A 50 -1.70 -6.76 -30.14
CA GLN A 50 -2.43 -7.78 -29.36
C GLN A 50 -2.18 -7.63 -27.85
N TYR A 51 -0.94 -7.36 -27.44
CA TYR A 51 -0.62 -7.06 -26.04
C TYR A 51 -1.38 -5.83 -25.53
N LYS A 52 -1.36 -4.72 -26.27
CA LYS A 52 -2.07 -3.47 -25.89
C LYS A 52 -3.58 -3.68 -25.82
N LYS A 53 -4.15 -4.43 -26.76
CA LYS A 53 -5.57 -4.84 -26.73
C LYS A 53 -5.89 -5.63 -25.46
N GLN A 54 -5.08 -6.62 -25.12
CA GLN A 54 -5.27 -7.43 -23.92
C GLN A 54 -5.04 -6.62 -22.63
N GLU A 55 -4.12 -5.66 -22.64
CA GLU A 55 -3.87 -4.72 -21.55
C GLU A 55 -5.13 -3.88 -21.26
N ALA A 56 -5.74 -3.30 -22.31
CA ALA A 56 -6.97 -2.51 -22.20
C ALA A 56 -8.15 -3.35 -21.66
N GLN A 57 -8.31 -4.57 -22.17
CA GLN A 57 -9.33 -5.50 -21.67
C GLN A 57 -9.12 -5.84 -20.19
N THR A 58 -7.88 -6.09 -19.78
CA THR A 58 -7.55 -6.40 -18.39
C THR A 58 -7.86 -5.22 -17.47
N LYS A 59 -7.50 -4.00 -17.89
CA LYS A 59 -7.85 -2.76 -17.17
C LYS A 59 -9.37 -2.62 -16.99
N LYS A 60 -10.15 -2.89 -18.05
CA LYS A 60 -11.62 -2.87 -18.00
C LYS A 60 -12.18 -3.87 -17.00
N VAL A 61 -11.72 -5.12 -17.04
CA VAL A 61 -12.15 -6.18 -16.10
C VAL A 61 -11.85 -5.79 -14.66
N ILE A 62 -10.63 -5.33 -14.37
CA ILE A 62 -10.24 -4.91 -13.03
C ILE A 62 -11.09 -3.74 -12.54
N LYS A 63 -11.30 -2.71 -13.39
CA LYS A 63 -12.14 -1.55 -13.05
C LYS A 63 -13.57 -1.97 -12.71
N ASN A 64 -14.15 -2.86 -13.51
CA ASN A 64 -15.50 -3.36 -13.30
C ASN A 64 -15.61 -4.19 -12.01
N SER A 65 -14.65 -5.07 -11.75
CA SER A 65 -14.63 -5.87 -10.52
C SER A 65 -14.49 -5.01 -9.26
N LYS A 66 -13.64 -3.96 -9.31
CA LYS A 66 -13.55 -2.96 -8.23
C LYS A 66 -14.86 -2.23 -8.02
N LYS A 67 -15.47 -1.72 -9.09
CA LYS A 67 -16.76 -1.02 -9.03
C LYS A 67 -17.84 -1.91 -8.39
N ARG A 68 -17.98 -3.15 -8.88
CA ARG A 68 -18.98 -4.10 -8.35
C ARG A 68 -18.75 -4.43 -6.89
N SER A 69 -17.50 -4.62 -6.49
CA SER A 69 -17.16 -4.88 -5.08
C SER A 69 -17.49 -3.70 -4.17
N TRP A 70 -17.24 -2.47 -4.64
CA TRP A 70 -17.60 -1.26 -3.91
C TRP A 70 -19.12 -1.08 -3.81
N ASP A 71 -19.84 -1.29 -4.91
CA ASP A 71 -21.30 -1.21 -4.96
C ASP A 71 -21.94 -2.23 -3.99
N ASN A 72 -21.46 -3.48 -4.01
CA ASN A 72 -21.85 -4.51 -3.06
C ASN A 72 -21.52 -4.15 -1.60
N PHE A 73 -20.48 -3.36 -1.36
CA PHE A 73 -20.13 -2.92 -0.01
C PHE A 73 -21.06 -1.79 0.46
N CYS A 74 -21.33 -0.81 -0.40
CA CYS A 74 -22.25 0.30 -0.11
C CYS A 74 -23.68 -0.18 0.13
N THR A 75 -24.16 -1.12 -0.68
CA THR A 75 -25.51 -1.73 -0.54
C THR A 75 -25.67 -2.49 0.77
N ASN A 76 -24.61 -3.11 1.29
CA ASN A 76 -24.62 -3.86 2.55
C ASN A 76 -24.16 -3.02 3.77
N LEU A 77 -23.98 -1.70 3.61
CA LEU A 77 -23.45 -0.87 4.68
C LEU A 77 -24.52 -0.62 5.75
N ASN A 78 -24.19 -0.93 7.01
CA ASN A 78 -25.05 -0.72 8.17
C ASN A 78 -24.51 0.40 9.07
N LYS A 79 -25.41 1.03 9.84
CA LYS A 79 -25.07 2.11 10.80
C LYS A 79 -24.09 1.68 11.91
N ASN A 80 -24.01 0.36 12.14
CA ASN A 80 -23.16 -0.22 13.18
C ASN A 80 -21.73 -0.52 12.69
N VAL A 81 -21.40 -0.27 11.42
CA VAL A 81 -20.05 -0.51 10.89
C VAL A 81 -19.08 0.58 11.36
N PRO A 82 -17.98 0.26 12.06
CA PRO A 82 -17.02 1.26 12.51
C PRO A 82 -16.37 1.99 11.33
N ILE A 83 -16.22 3.32 11.46
CA ILE A 83 -15.63 4.19 10.42
C ILE A 83 -14.24 3.70 9.97
N LYS A 84 -13.45 3.13 10.90
CA LYS A 84 -12.15 2.52 10.62
C LYS A 84 -12.23 1.39 9.58
N GLN A 85 -13.27 0.56 9.64
CA GLN A 85 -13.46 -0.53 8.69
C GLN A 85 -13.82 -0.02 7.30
N ILE A 86 -14.61 1.05 7.20
CA ILE A 86 -14.96 1.71 5.94
C ILE A 86 -13.70 2.25 5.27
N TRP A 87 -12.86 2.97 6.02
CA TRP A 87 -11.59 3.49 5.51
C TRP A 87 -10.62 2.39 5.09
N ASN A 88 -10.56 1.29 5.85
CA ASN A 88 -9.77 0.13 5.46
C ASN A 88 -10.29 -0.44 4.13
N LYS A 89 -11.60 -0.54 3.93
CA LYS A 89 -12.18 -1.01 2.66
C LYS A 89 -11.79 -0.11 1.49
N ILE A 90 -11.91 1.21 1.63
CA ILE A 90 -11.53 2.20 0.60
C ILE A 90 -10.04 2.07 0.24
N LYS A 91 -9.16 1.96 1.25
CA LYS A 91 -7.72 1.78 1.05
C LYS A 91 -7.40 0.50 0.25
N THR A 92 -8.08 -0.61 0.53
CA THR A 92 -7.90 -1.87 -0.25
C THR A 92 -8.35 -1.77 -1.70
N LEU A 93 -9.34 -0.92 -2.02
CA LEU A 93 -9.79 -0.70 -3.40
C LEU A 93 -8.80 0.13 -4.21
N ASN A 94 -8.07 1.04 -3.56
CA ASN A 94 -7.07 1.91 -4.17
C ASN A 94 -5.70 1.24 -4.36
N ASN A 95 -5.58 -0.08 -4.20
CA ASN A 95 -4.33 -0.84 -4.29
C ASN A 95 -3.23 -0.34 -3.32
N LYS A 96 -3.58 0.44 -2.30
CA LYS A 96 -2.66 0.74 -1.21
C LYS A 96 -2.67 -0.51 -0.33
N SER A 97 -1.62 -1.32 -0.38
CA SER A 97 -1.50 -2.44 0.55
C SER A 97 -1.57 -1.86 1.95
N ILE A 98 -2.65 -2.16 2.68
CA ILE A 98 -2.69 -1.85 4.09
C ILE A 98 -1.82 -2.91 4.74
N THR A 99 -0.54 -2.59 4.92
CA THR A 99 0.23 -3.19 5.99
C THR A 99 -0.48 -2.82 7.28
N ILE A 100 -1.27 -3.75 7.82
CA ILE A 100 -1.68 -3.66 9.21
C ILE A 100 -0.40 -3.94 9.98
N ASN A 101 0.34 -2.88 10.30
CA ASN A 101 1.42 -3.01 11.26
C ASN A 101 0.79 -3.58 12.54
N PRO A 102 1.36 -4.65 13.14
CA PRO A 102 0.94 -5.05 14.48
C PRO A 102 1.03 -3.83 15.40
N PRO A 103 0.23 -3.76 16.49
CA PRO A 103 0.47 -2.78 17.53
C PRO A 103 1.95 -2.89 17.90
N LEU A 104 2.71 -1.84 17.60
CA LEU A 104 4.11 -1.78 17.94
C LEU A 104 4.13 -1.71 19.46
N GLU A 105 4.80 -2.66 20.10
CA GLU A 105 5.08 -2.53 21.52
C GLU A 105 5.76 -1.18 21.75
N GLU A 106 5.35 -0.55 22.84
CA GLU A 106 5.54 0.86 23.14
C GLU A 106 7.01 1.28 22.97
N GLY A 107 7.27 2.18 22.03
CA GLY A 107 8.57 2.87 21.92
C GLY A 107 9.55 2.39 20.83
N GLU A 108 9.42 1.19 20.24
CA GLU A 108 10.40 0.75 19.22
C GLU A 108 10.38 1.62 17.96
N TRP A 109 9.22 2.21 17.63
CA TRP A 109 9.07 3.10 16.49
C TRP A 109 9.69 4.49 16.71
N VAL A 110 9.91 4.88 17.96
CA VAL A 110 10.40 6.23 18.31
C VAL A 110 11.83 6.41 17.83
N ASN A 111 12.68 5.40 17.99
CA ASN A 111 14.07 5.45 17.53
C ASN A 111 14.14 5.53 16.00
N SER A 112 13.32 4.74 15.30
CA SER A 112 13.23 4.82 13.84
C SER A 112 12.69 6.19 13.38
N LEU A 113 11.77 6.81 14.13
CA LEU A 113 11.31 8.16 13.83
C LEU A 113 12.43 9.19 14.05
N LEU A 114 13.13 9.12 15.18
CA LEU A 114 14.22 10.04 15.53
C LEU A 114 15.35 9.99 14.49
N ASP A 115 15.73 8.80 14.04
CA ASP A 115 16.75 8.61 13.01
C ASP A 115 16.36 9.23 11.66
N ASN A 116 15.06 9.25 11.34
CA ASN A 116 14.55 9.85 10.10
C ASN A 116 14.30 11.36 10.21
N LEU A 117 13.99 11.86 11.41
CA LEU A 117 13.73 13.29 11.63
C LEU A 117 15.04 14.08 11.74
N ALA A 118 16.00 13.56 12.50
CA ALA A 118 17.29 14.18 12.73
C ALA A 118 18.35 13.08 12.85
N PRO A 119 18.88 12.61 11.70
CA PRO A 119 19.97 11.64 11.69
C PRO A 119 21.14 12.14 12.54
N PRO A 120 21.86 11.26 13.24
CA PRO A 120 22.91 11.64 14.21
C PRO A 120 24.10 12.40 13.61
N TYR A 121 24.19 12.49 12.27
CA TYR A 121 25.21 13.27 11.57
C TYR A 121 24.77 14.71 11.26
N VAL A 122 23.51 15.06 11.48
CA VAL A 122 23.00 16.42 11.27
C VAL A 122 23.24 17.21 12.55
N GLU A 123 24.11 18.22 12.48
CA GLU A 123 24.36 19.13 13.60
C GLU A 123 23.07 19.89 13.96
N ASN A 124 22.59 19.71 15.20
CA ASN A 124 21.46 20.46 15.74
C ASN A 124 21.88 21.91 16.04
N ILE A 125 21.89 22.76 15.01
CA ILE A 125 22.09 24.19 15.18
C ILE A 125 20.76 24.81 15.62
N ILE A 126 20.49 24.77 16.93
CA ILE A 126 19.40 25.54 17.52
C ILE A 126 19.91 26.98 17.65
N ASN A 127 19.69 27.82 16.64
CA ASN A 127 19.86 29.26 16.80
C ASN A 127 18.70 29.82 17.62
N ILE A 128 18.86 29.79 18.94
CA ILE A 128 18.07 30.62 19.83
C ILE A 128 18.59 32.05 19.64
N ASN A 129 17.94 32.83 18.76
CA ASN A 129 18.09 34.29 18.83
C ASN A 129 17.46 34.72 20.16
N CYS A 130 18.31 34.91 21.16
CA CYS A 130 17.94 35.60 22.38
C CYS A 130 17.99 37.09 22.03
N ASP A 131 16.84 37.62 21.59
CA ASP A 131 16.68 39.07 21.43
C ASP A 131 16.71 39.70 22.84
N THR A 132 17.86 40.23 23.23
CA THR A 132 18.04 41.10 24.39
C THR A 132 17.91 42.56 23.96
N GLU A 133 16.70 43.09 23.87
CA GLU A 133 16.33 44.52 23.81
C GLU A 133 14.86 44.60 24.30
N ASP A 134 14.39 45.35 25.30
CA ASP A 134 14.89 46.44 26.12
C ASP A 134 14.09 46.51 27.43
N PHE A 135 14.76 46.62 28.58
CA PHE A 135 14.15 47.20 29.78
C PHE A 135 14.37 48.72 29.74
N GLN A 136 13.45 49.43 29.08
CA GLN A 136 13.15 50.82 29.42
C GLN A 136 11.65 50.96 29.71
N ASN A 137 11.28 50.93 30.99
CA ASN A 137 10.70 52.11 31.61
C ASN A 137 10.51 51.92 33.12
N VAL A 138 11.28 52.71 33.85
CA VAL A 138 11.08 53.12 35.23
C VAL A 138 9.82 54.00 35.29
N SER A 139 8.97 53.80 36.29
CA SER A 139 8.14 54.85 36.89
C SER A 139 8.28 54.78 38.39
#